data_AF-A0A5J6GQ55-F1
#
_entry.id   AF-A0A5J6GQ55-F1
#
_cell.length_a   1.000
_cell.length_b   1.000
_cell.length_c   1.000
_cell.angle_alpha   90.00
_cell.angle_beta   90.00
_cell.angle_gamma   90.00
#
_symmetry.space_group_name_H-M   'P 1'
#
loop_
_entity.id
_entity.type
_entity.pdbx_description
1 polymer ?
#
loop_
_entity_poly.entity_id
_entity_poly.type
_entity_poly.pdbx_seq_one_letter_code
_entity_poly.pdbx_strand_id
1 'polypeptide(L)'
;MGQTLQHAVEGEVVAWIPSARGQGLVDLALDPWTVRPPRAAREVWDTWWCGRPEERNGWARHGTDGRAHWLGVARVNGRRRSPDAGAGVSYHLDGRHITDEPAFYCALGEALNGPAGYFGRDLDTLSECLRGGFGALAPFTLVWHDAHIARTCLGVTPRTDDRPPSFEELLAFVVHEGIGVVLA
;
A
#
# COMPACT_ATOMS: atom_id res chain seq x y z
N MET A 1 11.23 -24.28 -3.13
CA MET A 1 11.42 -23.45 -4.34
C MET A 1 10.94 -22.06 -3.99
N GLY A 2 11.78 -21.02 -4.17
CA GLY A 2 11.36 -19.64 -3.92
C GLY A 2 10.37 -19.19 -4.99
N GLN A 3 9.35 -18.43 -4.59
CA GLN A 3 8.46 -17.75 -5.52
C GLN A 3 8.94 -16.31 -5.71
N THR A 4 8.86 -15.80 -6.93
CA THR A 4 9.19 -14.39 -7.21
C THR A 4 8.18 -13.49 -6.52
N LEU A 5 8.65 -12.65 -5.60
CA LEU A 5 7.80 -11.66 -4.91
C LEU A 5 7.52 -10.45 -5.82
N GLN A 6 8.55 -9.89 -6.46
CA GLN A 6 8.43 -8.81 -7.42
C GLN A 6 9.73 -8.63 -8.21
N HIS A 7 9.64 -7.91 -9.33
CA HIS A 7 10.83 -7.34 -9.98
C HIS A 7 11.33 -6.14 -9.15
N ALA A 8 12.62 -6.15 -8.82
CA ALA A 8 13.21 -5.10 -7.98
C ALA A 8 13.78 -3.96 -8.83
N VAL A 9 14.62 -4.29 -9.80
CA VAL A 9 15.29 -3.33 -10.68
C VAL A 9 15.71 -4.03 -11.96
N GLU A 10 15.66 -3.31 -13.06
CA GLU A 10 16.25 -3.68 -14.35
C GLU A 10 17.41 -2.74 -14.68
N GLY A 11 18.47 -3.32 -15.23
CA GLY A 11 19.74 -2.65 -15.47
C GLY A 11 20.77 -3.58 -16.09
N GLU A 12 21.93 -3.01 -16.39
CA GLU A 12 23.12 -3.76 -16.81
C GLU A 12 23.96 -4.17 -15.59
N VAL A 13 24.48 -5.39 -15.59
CA VAL A 13 25.48 -5.81 -14.60
C VAL A 13 26.83 -5.24 -15.01
N VAL A 14 27.33 -4.27 -14.24
CA VAL A 14 28.59 -3.59 -14.55
C VAL A 14 29.78 -4.17 -13.79
N ALA A 15 29.54 -4.86 -12.67
CA ALA A 15 30.57 -5.58 -11.93
C ALA A 15 29.96 -6.67 -11.02
N TRP A 16 30.82 -7.57 -10.54
CA TRP A 16 30.46 -8.55 -9.52
C TRP A 16 31.67 -8.88 -8.63
N ILE A 17 31.41 -9.21 -7.37
CA ILE A 17 32.42 -9.66 -6.40
C ILE A 17 31.89 -10.85 -5.58
N PRO A 18 32.75 -11.72 -5.03
CA PRO A 18 32.33 -12.68 -4.01
C PRO A 18 31.67 -11.97 -2.82
N SER A 19 30.52 -12.46 -2.38
CA SER A 19 29.76 -11.82 -1.31
C SER A 19 30.37 -12.14 0.06
N ALA A 20 30.43 -11.14 0.93
CA ALA A 20 30.80 -11.33 2.33
C ALA A 20 29.75 -12.12 3.14
N ARG A 21 28.56 -12.38 2.57
CA ARG A 21 27.44 -13.03 3.27
C ARG A 21 27.53 -14.56 3.33
N GLY A 22 28.43 -15.19 2.58
CA GLY A 22 28.60 -16.63 2.62
C GLY A 22 29.29 -17.20 1.38
N GLN A 23 29.77 -18.42 1.51
CA GLN A 23 30.42 -19.13 0.39
C GLN A 23 29.41 -19.38 -0.74
N GLY A 24 29.84 -19.17 -1.98
CA GLY A 24 29.02 -19.38 -3.18
C GLY A 24 28.04 -18.25 -3.49
N LEU A 25 28.02 -17.16 -2.71
CA LEU A 25 27.21 -15.97 -2.99
C LEU A 25 28.05 -14.89 -3.71
N VAL A 26 27.39 -14.08 -4.54
CA VAL A 26 28.00 -12.95 -5.26
C VAL A 26 27.20 -11.67 -5.02
N ASP A 27 27.89 -10.55 -4.87
CA ASP A 27 27.29 -9.22 -4.87
C ASP A 27 27.43 -8.63 -6.29
N LEU A 28 26.30 -8.22 -6.87
CA LEU A 28 26.25 -7.64 -8.21
C LEU A 28 26.15 -6.11 -8.13
N ALA A 29 26.97 -5.40 -8.89
CA ALA A 29 26.80 -3.99 -9.15
C ALA A 29 25.97 -3.81 -10.43
N LEU A 30 24.86 -3.07 -10.31
CA LEU A 30 23.92 -2.82 -11.39
C LEU A 30 23.92 -1.34 -11.74
N ASP A 31 23.94 -1.02 -13.03
CA ASP A 31 23.59 0.29 -13.58
C ASP A 31 22.13 0.27 -14.03
N PRO A 32 21.19 0.85 -13.25
CA PRO A 32 19.77 0.67 -13.47
C PRO A 32 19.21 1.71 -14.45
N TRP A 33 18.40 1.27 -15.42
CA TRP A 33 17.54 2.16 -16.22
C TRP A 33 16.12 2.28 -15.64
N THR A 34 15.81 1.51 -14.60
CA THR A 34 14.57 1.62 -13.82
C THR A 34 14.83 2.29 -12.47
N VAL A 35 13.76 2.76 -11.83
CA VAL A 35 13.86 3.35 -10.49
C VAL A 35 14.36 2.31 -9.50
N ARG A 36 15.40 2.66 -8.74
CA ARG A 36 15.93 1.80 -7.68
C ARG A 36 14.89 1.66 -6.57
N PRO A 37 14.70 0.44 -6.02
CA PRO A 37 13.88 0.25 -4.82
C PRO A 37 14.30 1.18 -3.69
N PRO A 38 13.36 1.69 -2.88
CA PRO A 38 13.70 2.48 -1.71
C PRO A 38 14.51 1.63 -0.72
N ARG A 39 15.27 2.29 0.17
CA ARG A 39 16.03 1.58 1.22
C ARG A 39 15.14 0.70 2.10
N ALA A 40 13.90 1.15 2.32
CA ALA A 40 12.88 0.41 3.09
C ALA A 40 12.37 -0.87 2.40
N ALA A 41 12.66 -1.08 1.11
CA ALA A 41 12.17 -2.23 0.35
C ALA A 41 12.58 -3.58 0.96
N ARG A 42 13.80 -3.64 1.53
CA ARG A 42 14.31 -4.86 2.16
C ARG A 42 13.41 -5.36 3.29
N GLU A 43 13.05 -4.48 4.21
CA GLU A 43 12.23 -4.86 5.37
C GLU A 43 10.83 -5.32 4.95
N VAL A 44 10.27 -4.67 3.92
CA VAL A 44 9.01 -5.10 3.33
C VAL A 44 9.17 -6.49 2.73
N TRP A 45 10.17 -6.72 1.87
CA TRP A 45 10.38 -8.04 1.26
C TRP A 45 10.65 -9.14 2.30
N ASP A 46 11.42 -8.85 3.34
CA ASP A 46 11.67 -9.81 4.44
C ASP A 46 10.35 -10.22 5.11
N THR A 47 9.37 -9.31 5.22
CA THR A 47 8.04 -9.61 5.76
C THR A 47 7.24 -10.56 4.86
N TRP A 48 7.34 -10.35 3.55
CA TRP A 48 6.60 -11.12 2.54
C TRP A 48 7.34 -12.40 2.11
N TRP A 49 8.60 -12.57 2.53
CA TRP A 49 9.48 -13.64 2.09
C TRP A 49 8.95 -15.04 2.42
N CYS A 50 8.36 -15.19 3.62
CA CYS A 50 7.79 -16.45 4.08
C CYS A 50 6.34 -16.68 3.61
N GLY A 51 5.78 -15.75 2.83
CA GLY A 51 4.40 -15.77 2.39
C GLY A 51 3.70 -14.44 2.64
N ARG A 52 2.45 -14.36 2.20
CA ARG A 52 1.62 -13.16 2.39
C ARG A 52 1.41 -12.91 3.90
N PRO A 53 1.59 -11.67 4.39
CA PRO A 53 1.27 -11.33 5.77
C PRO A 53 -0.21 -11.59 6.10
N GLU A 54 -0.47 -12.26 7.22
CA GLU A 54 -1.83 -12.57 7.71
C GLU A 54 -2.27 -11.69 8.88
N GLU A 55 -1.36 -10.92 9.45
CA GLU A 55 -1.66 -9.95 10.51
C GLU A 55 -1.93 -8.57 9.91
N ARG A 56 -2.92 -7.87 10.48
CA ARG A 56 -3.22 -6.48 10.12
C ARG A 56 -2.12 -5.54 10.59
N ASN A 57 -2.01 -4.37 9.95
CA ASN A 57 -1.08 -3.31 10.31
C ASN A 57 0.41 -3.67 10.19
N GLY A 58 0.77 -4.73 9.45
CA GLY A 58 2.18 -5.08 9.20
C GLY A 58 2.96 -3.95 8.48
N TRP A 59 2.26 -3.12 7.72
CA TRP A 59 2.78 -1.93 7.05
C TRP A 59 3.08 -0.76 8.01
N ALA A 60 2.45 -0.72 9.20
CA ALA A 60 2.46 0.46 10.08
C ALA A 60 3.83 0.81 10.65
N ARG A 61 4.73 -0.17 10.79
CA ARG A 61 6.10 0.04 11.29
C ARG A 61 7.00 0.78 10.31
N HIS A 62 6.65 0.81 9.03
CA HIS A 62 7.48 1.43 8.01
C HIS A 62 7.18 2.93 7.90
N GLY A 63 8.17 3.72 7.48
CA GLY A 63 7.95 5.10 7.06
C GLY A 63 7.26 5.20 5.69
N THR A 64 7.04 6.43 5.21
CA THR A 64 6.29 6.74 3.99
C THR A 64 6.74 5.92 2.78
N ASP A 65 8.03 5.90 2.45
CA ASP A 65 8.57 5.14 1.32
C ASP A 65 8.34 3.62 1.46
N GLY A 66 8.44 3.10 2.69
CA GLY A 66 8.20 1.69 2.96
C GLY A 66 6.74 1.31 2.84
N ARG A 67 5.82 2.18 3.25
CA ARG A 67 4.37 2.01 3.06
C ARG A 67 3.98 2.11 1.59
N ALA A 68 4.55 3.06 0.85
CA ALA A 68 4.37 3.16 -0.60
C ALA A 68 4.89 1.90 -1.33
N HIS A 69 6.04 1.38 -0.91
CA HIS A 69 6.58 0.13 -1.43
C HIS A 69 5.71 -1.08 -1.06
N TRP A 70 5.17 -1.12 0.17
CA TRP A 70 4.22 -2.14 0.62
C TRP A 70 3.00 -2.22 -0.30
N LEU A 71 2.43 -1.07 -0.71
CA LEU A 71 1.32 -1.03 -1.67
C LEU A 71 1.69 -1.64 -3.02
N GLY A 72 2.92 -1.38 -3.49
CA GLY A 72 3.45 -2.00 -4.70
C GLY A 72 3.51 -3.53 -4.60
N VAL A 73 4.06 -4.04 -3.50
CA VAL A 73 4.13 -5.49 -3.22
C VAL A 73 2.71 -6.08 -3.11
N ALA A 74 1.82 -5.41 -2.38
CA ALA A 74 0.44 -5.84 -2.16
C ALA A 74 -0.40 -5.86 -3.44
N ARG A 75 -0.15 -4.94 -4.38
CA ARG A 75 -0.80 -4.93 -5.70
C ARG A 75 -0.45 -6.19 -6.50
N VAL A 76 0.83 -6.56 -6.52
CA VAL A 76 1.33 -7.71 -7.30
C VAL A 76 0.96 -9.04 -6.64
N ASN A 77 1.00 -9.09 -5.31
CA ASN A 77 0.82 -10.30 -4.50
C ASN A 77 -0.54 -10.34 -3.77
N GLY A 78 -1.48 -9.51 -4.23
CA GLY A 78 -2.84 -9.46 -3.73
C GLY A 78 -3.54 -10.82 -3.87
N ARG A 79 -4.56 -11.08 -3.04
CA ARG A 79 -5.44 -12.22 -3.27
C ARG A 79 -6.02 -12.05 -4.67
N ARG A 80 -6.16 -13.14 -5.41
CA ARG A 80 -6.86 -13.12 -6.70
C ARG A 80 -8.20 -12.41 -6.51
N ARG A 81 -8.58 -11.58 -7.49
CA ARG A 81 -9.83 -10.80 -7.51
C ARG A 81 -10.94 -11.61 -6.84
N SER A 82 -11.36 -11.17 -5.66
CA SER A 82 -12.53 -11.76 -5.01
C SER A 82 -13.77 -11.22 -5.71
N PRO A 83 -14.86 -12.01 -5.82
CA PRO A 83 -16.13 -11.47 -6.25
C PRO A 83 -16.47 -10.25 -5.39
N ASP A 84 -16.91 -9.17 -6.02
CA ASP A 84 -17.26 -7.97 -5.28
C ASP A 84 -18.36 -8.30 -4.27
N ALA A 85 -18.18 -7.89 -3.02
CA ALA A 85 -19.19 -8.09 -2.00
C ALA A 85 -20.48 -7.35 -2.38
N GLY A 86 -21.64 -7.89 -2.02
CA GLY A 86 -22.93 -7.29 -2.34
C GLY A 86 -23.10 -5.89 -1.77
N ALA A 87 -24.02 -5.10 -2.35
CA ALA A 87 -24.30 -3.74 -1.90
C ALA A 87 -24.69 -3.69 -0.40
N GLY A 88 -24.32 -2.60 0.28
CA GLY A 88 -24.69 -2.36 1.68
C GLY A 88 -23.78 -3.00 2.73
N VAL A 89 -22.62 -3.53 2.33
CA VAL A 89 -21.59 -4.01 3.27
C VAL A 89 -20.95 -2.83 4.00
N SER A 90 -20.65 -3.04 5.29
CA SER A 90 -19.86 -2.11 6.10
C SER A 90 -18.46 -2.66 6.31
N TYR A 91 -17.44 -1.85 6.02
CA TYR A 91 -16.04 -2.16 6.25
C TYR A 91 -15.49 -1.28 7.35
N HIS A 92 -14.65 -1.86 8.22
CA HIS A 92 -14.02 -1.14 9.32
C HIS A 92 -12.57 -0.82 8.97
N LEU A 93 -12.27 0.47 8.90
CA LEU A 93 -10.94 0.99 8.66
C LEU A 93 -10.31 1.43 9.99
N ASP A 94 -9.16 0.84 10.30
CA ASP A 94 -8.34 1.13 11.47
C ASP A 94 -7.45 2.34 11.19
N GLY A 95 -7.79 3.49 11.76
CA GLY A 95 -7.10 4.75 11.51
C GLY A 95 -5.87 5.00 12.38
N ARG A 96 -5.57 4.12 13.34
CA ARG A 96 -4.53 4.35 14.38
C ARG A 96 -3.13 4.62 13.84
N HIS A 97 -2.86 4.22 12.61
CA HIS A 97 -1.54 4.35 11.97
C HIS A 97 -1.55 5.23 10.71
N ILE A 98 -2.66 5.92 10.41
CA ILE A 98 -2.79 6.76 9.21
C ILE A 98 -2.13 8.12 9.43
N THR A 99 -0.81 8.15 9.27
CA THR A 99 0.04 9.32 9.53
C THR A 99 0.59 9.96 8.26
N ASP A 100 0.42 9.33 7.11
CA ASP A 100 0.79 9.82 5.78
C ASP A 100 -0.16 9.22 4.73
N GLU A 101 -0.12 9.74 3.50
CA GLU A 101 -1.01 9.31 2.42
C GLU A 101 -0.89 7.81 2.11
N PRO A 102 0.31 7.21 1.95
CA PRO A 102 0.41 5.76 1.74
C PRO A 102 -0.23 4.93 2.86
N ALA A 103 -0.19 5.40 4.12
CA ALA A 103 -0.87 4.73 5.23
C ALA A 103 -2.37 4.61 5.03
N PHE A 104 -3.00 5.66 4.48
CA PHE A 104 -4.44 5.65 4.21
C PHE A 104 -4.78 4.52 3.23
N TYR A 105 -4.03 4.41 2.14
CA TYR A 105 -4.24 3.35 1.14
C TYR A 105 -3.92 1.95 1.70
N CYS A 106 -2.91 1.82 2.56
CA CYS A 106 -2.63 0.55 3.24
C CYS A 106 -3.80 0.13 4.15
N ALA A 107 -4.29 1.04 4.99
CA ALA A 107 -5.39 0.78 5.90
C ALA A 107 -6.68 0.47 5.15
N LEU A 108 -6.97 1.20 4.07
CA LEU A 108 -8.13 0.97 3.20
C LEU A 108 -8.03 -0.40 2.51
N GLY A 109 -6.89 -0.72 1.93
CA GLY A 109 -6.64 -2.03 1.32
C GLY A 109 -6.84 -3.18 2.30
N GLU A 110 -6.41 -3.03 3.55
CA GLU A 110 -6.62 -4.02 4.59
C GLU A 110 -8.06 -4.11 5.11
N ALA A 111 -8.77 -2.99 5.16
CA ALA A 111 -10.19 -2.97 5.53
C ALA A 111 -11.03 -3.76 4.52
N LEU A 112 -10.76 -3.57 3.23
CA LEU A 112 -11.54 -4.14 2.14
C LEU A 112 -11.13 -5.58 1.77
N ASN A 113 -9.82 -5.84 1.71
CA ASN A 113 -9.26 -7.08 1.16
C ASN A 113 -8.49 -7.94 2.18
N GLY A 114 -8.62 -7.60 3.46
CA GLY A 114 -7.96 -8.29 4.57
C GLY A 114 -6.46 -7.97 4.68
N PRO A 115 -5.75 -8.59 5.62
CA PRO A 115 -4.32 -8.37 5.88
C PRO A 115 -3.47 -8.31 4.61
N ALA A 116 -2.61 -7.29 4.51
CA ALA A 116 -1.82 -7.01 3.32
C ALA A 116 -2.64 -6.81 2.02
N GLY A 117 -3.87 -6.33 2.15
CA GLY A 117 -4.78 -6.05 1.06
C GLY A 117 -4.39 -4.80 0.27
N TYR A 118 -4.80 -4.77 -1.00
CA TYR A 118 -4.58 -3.63 -1.90
C TYR A 118 -5.94 -3.13 -2.40
N PHE A 119 -6.14 -1.81 -2.39
CA PHE A 119 -7.31 -1.17 -2.98
C PHE A 119 -6.97 0.26 -3.40
N GLY A 120 -6.00 0.37 -4.32
CA GLY A 120 -5.42 1.65 -4.74
C GLY A 120 -4.16 2.03 -3.94
N ARG A 121 -3.44 3.01 -4.48
CA ARG A 121 -2.22 3.60 -3.91
C ARG A 121 -2.13 5.13 -4.09
N ASP A 122 -3.12 5.69 -4.77
CA ASP A 122 -3.36 7.09 -5.09
C ASP A 122 -4.86 7.21 -5.47
N LEU A 123 -5.34 8.44 -5.72
CA LEU A 123 -6.75 8.69 -6.05
C LEU A 123 -7.18 8.03 -7.36
N ASP A 124 -6.32 8.02 -8.37
CA ASP A 124 -6.61 7.46 -9.69
C ASP A 124 -6.81 5.94 -9.59
N THR A 125 -5.86 5.24 -8.98
CA THR A 125 -5.93 3.79 -8.79
C THR A 125 -7.03 3.37 -7.81
N LEU A 126 -7.42 4.24 -6.87
CA LEU A 126 -8.59 4.02 -6.03
C LEU A 126 -9.89 4.08 -6.85
N SER A 127 -10.06 5.09 -7.71
CA SER A 127 -11.23 5.18 -8.60
C SER A 127 -11.29 3.97 -9.56
N GLU A 128 -10.14 3.51 -10.08
CA GLU A 128 -10.09 2.27 -10.86
C GLU A 128 -10.56 1.05 -10.05
N CYS A 129 -10.16 0.93 -8.78
CA CYS A 129 -10.59 -0.17 -7.94
C CYS A 129 -12.10 -0.15 -7.67
N LEU A 130 -12.69 1.04 -7.52
CA LEU A 130 -14.11 1.24 -7.26
C LEU A 130 -15.01 0.90 -8.46
N ARG A 131 -14.45 0.79 -9.66
CA ARG A 131 -15.16 0.28 -10.85
C ARG A 131 -15.34 -1.24 -10.85
N GLY A 132 -14.84 -1.94 -9.83
CA GLY A 132 -15.11 -3.36 -9.57
C GLY A 132 -13.99 -4.31 -9.98
N GLY A 133 -14.12 -5.55 -9.51
CA GLY A 133 -13.11 -6.59 -9.67
C GLY A 133 -11.93 -6.47 -8.71
N PHE A 134 -12.09 -5.72 -7.62
CA PHE A 134 -11.07 -5.54 -6.58
C PHE A 134 -11.56 -5.92 -5.19
N GLY A 135 -12.71 -6.60 -5.07
CA GLY A 135 -13.20 -7.19 -3.81
C GLY A 135 -14.22 -6.34 -3.06
N ALA A 136 -14.38 -5.08 -3.44
CA ALA A 136 -15.44 -4.19 -2.99
C ALA A 136 -15.97 -3.38 -4.16
N LEU A 137 -17.29 -3.21 -4.22
CA LEU A 137 -17.97 -2.42 -5.25
C LEU A 137 -18.87 -1.39 -4.56
N ALA A 138 -18.75 -0.12 -4.97
CA ALA A 138 -19.62 0.93 -4.47
C ALA A 138 -21.08 0.71 -4.93
N PRO A 139 -22.09 1.07 -4.11
CA PRO A 139 -21.98 1.74 -2.82
C PRO A 139 -21.76 0.78 -1.64
N PHE A 140 -20.91 1.20 -0.69
CA PHE A 140 -20.69 0.55 0.60
C PHE A 140 -20.43 1.58 1.71
N THR A 141 -20.44 1.14 2.97
CA THR A 141 -20.12 2.00 4.12
C THR A 141 -18.72 1.72 4.65
N LEU A 142 -17.95 2.77 4.91
CA LEU A 142 -16.65 2.74 5.56
C LEU A 142 -16.77 3.36 6.96
N VAL A 143 -16.65 2.53 7.99
CA VAL A 143 -16.54 2.97 9.38
C VAL A 143 -15.07 3.25 9.67
N TRP A 144 -14.71 4.52 9.77
CA TRP A 144 -13.35 4.99 9.97
C TRP A 144 -13.12 5.30 11.45
N HIS A 145 -12.41 4.39 12.13
CA HIS A 145 -12.01 4.54 13.53
C HIS A 145 -10.76 5.40 13.64
N ASP A 146 -10.67 6.24 14.68
CA ASP A 146 -9.48 7.06 14.96
C ASP A 146 -9.09 8.03 13.83
N ALA A 147 -10.08 8.50 13.05
CA ALA A 147 -9.87 9.40 11.91
C ALA A 147 -9.17 10.73 12.27
N HIS A 148 -9.21 11.13 13.55
CA HIS A 148 -8.54 12.31 14.06
C HIS A 148 -7.01 12.30 13.85
N ILE A 149 -6.39 11.12 13.79
CA ILE A 149 -4.95 10.98 13.52
C ILE A 149 -4.65 11.42 12.09
N ALA A 150 -5.38 10.87 11.11
CA ALA A 150 -5.26 11.27 9.71
C ALA A 150 -5.55 12.76 9.53
N ARG A 151 -6.60 13.28 10.19
CA ARG A 151 -6.92 14.71 10.16
C ARG A 151 -5.78 15.59 10.67
N THR A 152 -5.00 15.12 11.64
CA THR A 152 -3.87 15.87 12.21
C THR A 152 -2.61 15.77 11.35
N CYS A 153 -2.39 14.62 10.70
CA CYS A 153 -1.13 14.32 10.02
C CYS A 153 -1.15 14.58 8.50
N LEU A 154 -2.31 14.48 7.83
CA LEU A 154 -2.39 14.57 6.37
C LEU A 154 -2.47 16.02 5.88
N GLY A 155 -1.78 16.31 4.78
CA GLY A 155 -1.78 17.63 4.14
C GLY A 155 -0.96 18.71 4.87
N VAL A 156 -0.06 18.32 5.79
CA VAL A 156 0.74 19.26 6.61
C VAL A 156 1.97 19.85 5.91
N THR A 157 2.15 19.63 4.62
CA THR A 157 3.26 20.19 3.84
C THR A 157 2.90 21.59 3.30
N PRO A 158 3.78 22.60 3.41
CA PRO A 158 3.54 23.92 2.82
C PRO A 158 3.21 23.81 1.32
N ARG A 159 2.23 24.60 0.85
CA ARG A 159 1.71 24.62 -0.54
C ARG A 159 2.82 24.57 -1.60
N THR A 160 3.15 23.36 -2.04
CA THR A 160 3.72 23.04 -3.33
C THR A 160 2.61 22.38 -4.15
N ASP A 161 2.65 22.51 -5.48
CA ASP A 161 1.65 21.90 -6.37
C ASP A 161 1.57 20.37 -6.22
N ASP A 162 2.64 19.72 -5.72
CA ASP A 162 2.73 18.27 -5.49
C ASP A 162 2.54 17.85 -4.01
N ARG A 163 1.80 18.61 -3.19
CA ARG A 163 1.55 18.16 -1.82
C ARG A 163 0.59 16.94 -1.79
N PRO A 164 0.78 16.00 -0.86
CA PRO A 164 -0.22 14.96 -0.59
C PRO A 164 -1.61 15.54 -0.27
N PRO A 165 -2.70 14.82 -0.58
CA PRO A 165 -4.04 15.22 -0.22
C PRO A 165 -4.18 15.33 1.30
N SER A 166 -4.92 16.34 1.73
CA SER A 166 -5.33 16.48 3.12
C SER A 166 -6.41 15.45 3.47
N PHE A 167 -6.65 15.28 4.77
CA PHE A 167 -7.76 14.44 5.23
C PHE A 167 -9.11 14.84 4.64
N GLU A 168 -9.39 16.15 4.58
CA GLU A 168 -10.67 16.64 4.06
C GLU A 168 -10.81 16.40 2.54
N GLU A 169 -9.71 16.48 1.79
CA GLU A 169 -9.70 16.14 0.36
C GLU A 169 -9.91 14.64 0.12
N LEU A 170 -9.25 13.79 0.91
CA LEU A 170 -9.48 12.34 0.86
C LEU A 170 -10.93 11.98 1.23
N LEU A 171 -11.46 12.59 2.29
CA LEU A 171 -12.83 12.37 2.75
C LEU A 171 -13.85 12.80 1.69
N ALA A 172 -13.66 13.98 1.11
CA ALA A 172 -14.51 14.47 0.03
C ALA A 172 -14.47 13.54 -1.19
N PHE A 173 -13.29 13.04 -1.55
CA PHE A 173 -13.12 12.11 -2.65
C PHE A 173 -13.86 10.79 -2.42
N VAL A 174 -13.67 10.13 -1.27
CA VAL A 174 -14.35 8.84 -1.01
C VAL A 174 -15.87 8.97 -0.99
N VAL A 175 -16.39 10.08 -0.46
CA VAL A 175 -17.83 10.37 -0.48
C VAL A 175 -18.33 10.62 -1.91
N HIS A 176 -17.55 11.33 -2.73
CA HIS A 176 -17.87 11.56 -4.14
C HIS A 176 -17.95 10.25 -4.94
N GLU A 177 -17.07 9.29 -4.66
CA GLU A 177 -17.08 7.97 -5.29
C GLU A 177 -18.18 7.03 -4.74
N GLY A 178 -19.11 7.54 -3.92
CA GLY A 178 -20.28 6.77 -3.45
C GLY A 178 -20.02 5.89 -2.22
N ILE A 179 -18.93 6.14 -1.49
CA ILE A 179 -18.64 5.47 -0.22
C ILE A 179 -19.28 6.28 0.91
N GLY A 180 -20.21 5.68 1.65
CA GLY A 180 -20.74 6.28 2.87
C GLY A 180 -19.68 6.22 3.97
N VAL A 181 -19.33 7.34 4.61
CA VAL A 181 -18.31 7.37 5.68
C VAL A 181 -18.95 7.65 7.03
N VAL A 182 -18.64 6.80 8.02
CA VAL A 182 -18.99 7.01 9.43
C VAL A 182 -17.70 7.16 10.22
N LEU A 183 -17.49 8.31 10.85
CA LEU A 183 -16.34 8.54 11.73
C LEU A 183 -16.68 8.01 13.13
N ALA A 184 -15.86 7.11 13.66
CA ALA A 184 -16.08 6.40 14.93
C ALA A 184 -14.90 6.60 15.92
#